data_AF-A0A8T4PPS7-F1
#
_entry.id   AF-A0A8T4PPS7-F1
#
_cell.length_a   1.000
_cell.length_b   1.000
_cell.length_c   1.000
_cell.angle_alpha   90.00
_cell.angle_beta   90.00
_cell.angle_gamma   90.00
#
_symmetry.space_group_name_H-M   'P 1'
#
loop_
_entity.id
_entity.type
_entity.pdbx_description
1 polymer ?
#
loop_
_entity_poly.entity_id
_entity_poly.type
_entity_poly.pdbx_seq_one_letter_code
_entity_poly.pdbx_strand_id
1 'polypeptide(L)'
;MKLYRQFDLNLNALNVGAFRDINMPKAINEIPALVEKLIKDLLKDGYIVIESSAHHMGIPRSITVVRDFTGPFATKFSAKIQHDFNTLSNRIGVERLFE
;
A
#
# COMPACT_ATOMS: atom_id res chain seq x y z
N MET A 1 12.23 19.25 -5.62
CA MET A 1 12.77 17.99 -5.06
C MET A 1 11.63 16.98 -5.00
N LYS A 2 11.87 15.68 -5.19
CA LYS A 2 10.82 14.66 -5.03
C LYS A 2 11.08 13.89 -3.75
N LEU A 3 10.03 13.67 -2.96
CA LEU A 3 10.08 12.82 -1.77
C LEU A 3 9.41 11.50 -2.09
N TYR A 4 10.04 10.41 -1.65
CA TYR A 4 9.59 9.05 -1.93
C TYR A 4 9.53 8.24 -0.64
N ARG A 5 8.52 7.38 -0.55
CA ARG A 5 8.40 6.34 0.48
C ARG A 5 7.96 5.06 -0.21
N GLN A 6 8.75 4.00 -0.04
CA GLN A 6 8.41 2.66 -0.50
C GLN A 6 7.74 1.88 0.62
N PHE A 7 6.73 1.12 0.25
CA PHE A 7 6.04 0.14 1.09
C PHE A 7 6.18 -1.23 0.43
N ASP A 8 6.80 -2.17 1.13
CA ASP A 8 7.12 -3.50 0.60
C ASP A 8 6.05 -4.52 0.97
N LEU A 9 5.75 -5.43 0.05
CA LEU A 9 4.76 -6.48 0.26
C LEU A 9 5.23 -7.43 1.36
N ASN A 10 4.47 -7.50 2.44
CA ASN A 10 4.71 -8.44 3.53
C ASN A 10 4.21 -9.84 3.11
N LEU A 11 5.14 -10.66 2.61
CA LEU A 11 4.84 -12.03 2.19
C LEU A 11 4.35 -12.93 3.33
N ASN A 12 4.67 -12.59 4.59
CA ASN A 12 4.15 -13.32 5.75
C ASN A 12 2.65 -13.06 5.95
N ALA A 13 2.17 -11.87 5.59
CA ALA A 13 0.74 -11.56 5.60
C ALA A 13 -0.03 -12.33 4.51
N LEU A 14 0.66 -12.81 3.47
CA LEU A 14 0.10 -13.65 2.40
C LEU A 14 0.16 -15.15 2.70
N ASN A 15 0.91 -15.57 3.71
CA ASN A 15 0.99 -16.97 4.10
C ASN A 15 -0.35 -17.42 4.72
N VAL A 16 -0.94 -18.44 4.11
CA VAL A 16 -2.26 -19.04 4.35
C VAL A 16 -2.58 -19.34 5.83
N GLY A 17 -1.58 -19.38 6.70
CA GLY A 17 -1.76 -19.48 8.15
C GLY A 17 -2.45 -18.29 8.82
N ALA A 18 -2.32 -17.07 8.29
CA ALA A 18 -2.94 -15.86 8.84
C ALA A 18 -4.40 -15.66 8.40
N PHE A 19 -4.82 -16.29 7.30
CA PHE A 19 -6.19 -16.22 6.78
C PHE A 19 -7.09 -17.37 7.27
N ARG A 20 -6.58 -18.26 8.12
CA ARG A 20 -7.35 -19.41 8.64
C ARG A 20 -8.48 -19.02 9.60
N ASP A 21 -8.43 -17.85 10.21
CA ASP A 21 -9.45 -17.39 11.17
C ASP A 21 -10.69 -16.74 10.52
N ILE A 22 -10.71 -16.62 9.20
CA ILE A 22 -11.83 -15.99 8.49
C ILE A 22 -12.14 -16.84 7.26
N ASN A 23 -13.40 -17.14 7.00
CA ASN A 23 -13.87 -17.89 5.82
C ASN A 23 -13.47 -17.21 4.49
N MET A 24 -12.20 -17.34 4.06
CA MET A 24 -11.55 -16.46 3.07
C MET A 24 -10.91 -17.13 1.82
N PRO A 25 -11.42 -18.22 1.22
CA PRO A 25 -11.01 -18.54 -0.15
C PRO A 25 -11.40 -17.43 -1.15
N LYS A 26 -12.47 -16.69 -0.87
CA LYS A 26 -12.93 -15.56 -1.70
C LYS A 26 -12.07 -14.30 -1.53
N ALA A 27 -11.56 -14.03 -0.33
CA ALA A 27 -10.82 -12.81 -0.05
C ALA A 27 -9.46 -12.75 -0.74
N ILE A 28 -8.74 -13.88 -0.89
CA ILE A 28 -7.43 -13.90 -1.58
C ILE A 28 -7.57 -13.41 -3.03
N ASN A 29 -8.66 -13.80 -3.72
CA ASN A 29 -8.94 -13.33 -5.08
C ASN A 29 -9.34 -11.85 -5.13
N GLU A 30 -9.79 -11.28 -4.02
CA GLU A 30 -10.18 -9.86 -3.91
C GLU A 30 -8.98 -8.97 -3.54
N ILE A 31 -7.89 -9.51 -2.95
CA ILE A 31 -6.72 -8.72 -2.53
C ILE A 31 -6.16 -7.86 -3.68
N PRO A 32 -5.94 -8.36 -4.90
CA PRO A 32 -5.44 -7.51 -5.99
C PRO A 32 -6.35 -6.30 -6.27
N ALA A 33 -7.68 -6.49 -6.23
CA ALA A 33 -8.64 -5.41 -6.43
C ALA A 33 -8.65 -4.40 -5.26
N LEU A 34 -8.43 -4.87 -4.03
CA LEU A 34 -8.26 -4.00 -2.86
C LEU A 34 -6.97 -3.17 -2.94
N VAL A 35 -5.89 -3.75 -3.44
CA VAL A 35 -4.63 -3.04 -3.69
C VAL A 35 -4.78 -2.01 -4.80
N GLU A 36 -5.46 -2.36 -5.89
CA GLU A 36 -5.78 -1.41 -6.95
C GLU A 36 -6.63 -0.24 -6.42
N LYS A 37 -7.58 -0.52 -5.51
CA LYS A 37 -8.38 0.51 -4.84
C LYS A 37 -7.52 1.41 -3.94
N LEU A 38 -6.57 0.85 -3.18
CA LEU A 38 -5.62 1.61 -2.37
C LEU A 38 -4.79 2.57 -3.24
N ILE A 39 -4.29 2.08 -4.37
CA ILE A 39 -3.52 2.89 -5.33
C ILE A 39 -4.38 4.03 -5.89
N LYS A 40 -5.62 3.73 -6.30
CA LYS A 40 -6.57 4.76 -6.78
C LYS A 40 -6.87 5.81 -5.72
N ASP A 41 -7.00 5.44 -4.46
CA ASP A 41 -7.24 6.39 -3.37
C ASP A 41 -6.01 7.27 -3.11
N LEU A 42 -4.80 6.71 -3.13
CA LEU A 42 -3.56 7.49 -3.04
C LEU A 42 -3.41 8.49 -4.19
N LEU A 43 -3.73 8.09 -5.42
CA LEU A 43 -3.73 8.97 -6.59
C LEU A 43 -4.74 10.12 -6.44
N LYS A 44 -5.94 9.85 -5.92
CA LYS A 44 -6.96 10.88 -5.63
C LYS A 44 -6.50 11.90 -4.59
N ASP A 45 -5.71 11.46 -3.60
CA ASP A 45 -5.13 12.31 -2.57
C ASP A 45 -3.94 13.15 -3.08
N GLY A 46 -3.63 13.08 -4.39
CA GLY A 46 -2.61 13.88 -5.05
C GLY A 46 -1.21 13.31 -4.92
N TYR A 47 -1.09 12.03 -4.54
CA TYR A 47 0.18 11.33 -4.60
C TYR A 47 0.45 10.77 -6.00
N ILE A 48 1.73 10.66 -6.34
CA ILE A 48 2.18 9.86 -7.47
C ILE A 48 2.48 8.47 -6.91
N VAL A 49 1.98 7.42 -7.55
CA VAL A 49 2.21 6.04 -7.13
C VAL A 49 2.98 5.30 -8.21
N ILE A 50 4.06 4.62 -7.83
CA ILE A 50 4.88 3.77 -8.70
C ILE A 50 4.80 2.35 -8.15
N GLU A 51 4.25 1.45 -8.95
CA GLU A 51 4.14 0.04 -8.63
C GLU A 51 5.39 -0.73 -9.05
N SER A 52 5.77 -1.73 -8.28
CA SER A 52 6.82 -2.67 -8.69
C SER A 52 6.38 -3.47 -9.91
N SER A 53 7.29 -3.67 -10.87
CA SER A 53 7.05 -4.57 -12.01
C SER A 53 6.98 -6.04 -11.57
N ALA A 54 7.58 -6.39 -10.43
CA ALA A 54 7.49 -7.71 -9.85
C ALA A 54 6.17 -7.87 -9.08
N HIS A 55 5.43 -8.94 -9.38
CA HIS A 55 4.15 -9.24 -8.75
C HIS A 55 4.19 -10.58 -8.02
N HIS A 56 3.36 -10.72 -6.99
CA HIS A 56 3.10 -11.96 -6.29
C HIS A 56 1.57 -12.14 -6.18
N MET A 57 1.02 -13.21 -6.77
CA MET A 57 -0.43 -13.46 -6.81
C MET A 57 -1.26 -12.26 -7.35
N GLY A 58 -0.72 -11.52 -8.33
CA GLY A 58 -1.39 -10.33 -8.90
C GLY A 58 -1.24 -9.06 -8.05
N ILE A 59 -0.47 -9.09 -6.97
CA ILE A 59 -0.19 -7.95 -6.10
C ILE A 59 1.24 -7.45 -6.38
N PRO A 60 1.47 -6.14 -6.58
CA PRO A 60 2.83 -5.61 -6.75
C PRO A 60 3.68 -5.88 -5.50
N ARG A 61 4.95 -6.25 -5.68
CA ARG A 61 5.89 -6.52 -4.58
C ARG A 61 6.21 -5.31 -3.73
N SER A 62 6.03 -4.11 -4.28
CA SER A 62 6.16 -2.87 -3.53
C SER A 62 5.36 -1.76 -4.20
N ILE A 63 4.97 -0.78 -3.39
CA ILE A 63 4.30 0.44 -3.81
C ILE A 63 5.16 1.60 -3.34
N THR A 64 5.65 2.41 -4.28
CA THR A 64 6.40 3.63 -3.97
C THR A 64 5.50 4.83 -4.15
N VAL A 65 5.28 5.56 -3.06
CA VAL A 65 4.51 6.80 -3.06
C VAL A 65 5.46 7.99 -3.16
N VAL A 66 5.21 8.83 -4.15
CA VAL A 66 6.02 10.00 -4.50
C VAL A 66 5.16 11.25 -4.37
N ARG A 67 5.74 12.33 -3.84
CA ARG A 67 5.11 13.65 -3.84
C ARG A 67 6.11 14.71 -4.27
N ASP A 68 5.66 15.60 -5.15
CA ASP A 68 6.44 16.78 -5.50
C ASP A 68 6.51 17.72 -4.29
N PHE A 69 7.74 18.09 -3.92
CA PHE A 69 7.99 18.87 -2.73
C PHE A 69 8.13 20.36 -3.07
N THR A 70 7.21 21.16 -2.52
CA THR A 70 7.14 22.61 -2.64
C THR A 70 7.07 23.27 -1.24
N GLY A 71 8.14 23.23 -0.44
CA GLY A 71 8.13 23.95 0.85
C GLY A 71 9.31 23.63 1.78
N PRO A 72 9.26 24.04 3.06
CA PRO A 72 10.28 23.72 4.07
C PRO A 72 9.97 22.46 4.92
N PHE A 73 8.85 21.77 4.68
CA PHE A 73 8.32 20.71 5.57
C PHE A 73 8.74 19.27 5.22
N ALA A 74 9.92 19.06 4.62
CA ALA A 74 10.36 17.73 4.14
C ALA A 74 10.40 16.69 5.26
N THR A 75 10.74 17.12 6.47
CA THR A 75 10.85 16.28 7.68
C THR A 75 9.53 15.64 8.11
N LYS A 76 8.38 16.22 7.74
CA LYS A 76 7.06 15.67 8.09
C LYS A 76 6.48 14.73 7.03
N PHE A 77 7.08 14.66 5.85
CA PHE A 77 6.57 13.86 4.73
C PHE A 77 6.52 12.37 5.08
N SER A 78 7.61 11.79 5.56
CA SER A 78 7.68 10.35 5.84
C SER A 78 6.66 9.92 6.90
N ALA A 79 6.46 10.73 7.95
CA ALA A 79 5.47 10.45 8.98
C ALA A 79 4.04 10.61 8.46
N LYS A 80 3.77 11.66 7.67
CA LYS A 80 2.46 11.89 7.08
C LYS A 80 2.08 10.78 6.10
N ILE A 81 2.98 10.42 5.19
CA ILE A 81 2.67 9.39 4.17
C ILE A 81 2.49 8.02 4.81
N GLN A 82 3.27 7.68 5.84
CA GLN A 82 3.04 6.47 6.61
C GLN A 82 1.65 6.48 7.26
N HIS A 83 1.25 7.60 7.86
CA HIS A 83 -0.06 7.74 8.49
C HIS A 83 -1.21 7.64 7.48
N ASP A 84 -1.11 8.36 6.35
CA ASP A 84 -2.11 8.32 5.29
C ASP A 84 -2.23 6.90 4.71
N PHE A 85 -1.09 6.27 4.38
CA PHE A 85 -1.06 4.92 3.84
C PHE A 85 -1.71 3.92 4.81
N ASN A 86 -1.32 3.94 6.10
CA ASN A 86 -1.89 3.07 7.12
C ASN A 86 -3.39 3.28 7.30
N THR A 87 -3.87 4.52 7.21
CA THR A 87 -5.29 4.86 7.33
C THR A 87 -6.09 4.31 6.17
N LEU A 88 -5.58 4.49 4.95
CA LEU A 88 -6.21 3.98 3.72
C LEU A 88 -6.20 2.44 3.67
N SER A 89 -5.07 1.82 4.01
CA SER A 89 -4.94 0.36 4.02
C SER A 89 -5.87 -0.28 5.05
N ASN A 90 -5.99 0.29 6.26
CA ASN A 90 -6.91 -0.19 7.30
C ASN A 90 -8.38 -0.07 6.88
N ARG A 91 -8.76 1.06 6.26
CA ARG A 91 -10.13 1.27 5.75
C ARG A 91 -10.53 0.22 4.70
N ILE A 92 -9.56 -0.32 3.98
CA ILE A 92 -9.77 -1.29 2.89
C ILE A 92 -9.50 -2.74 3.37
N GLY A 93 -8.94 -2.94 4.57
CA GLY A 93 -8.63 -4.24 5.16
C GLY A 93 -7.34 -4.88 4.65
N VAL A 94 -6.35 -4.07 4.27
CA VAL A 94 -5.05 -4.51 3.73
C VAL A 94 -3.86 -3.95 4.54
N GLU A 95 -4.07 -3.55 5.80
CA GLU A 95 -3.10 -2.86 6.63
C GLU A 95 -1.85 -3.68 7.01
N ARG A 96 -1.93 -5.00 6.94
CA ARG A 96 -0.78 -5.88 7.17
C ARG A 96 -0.08 -6.30 5.88
N LEU A 97 -0.61 -5.89 4.73
CA LEU A 97 -0.13 -6.35 3.44
C LEU A 97 1.16 -5.65 3.02
N PHE A 98 1.38 -4.41 3.43
CA PHE A 98 2.59 -3.66 3.12
C PHE A 98 3.24 -3.06 4.37
N GLU A 99 4.58 -3.01 4.39
CA GLU A 99 5.40 -2.45 5.48
C GLU A 99 6.39 -1.38 5.02
#